data_AF-A0A0P0N4E8-F1
#
_entry.id   AF-A0A0P0N4E8-F1
#
_cell.length_a   1.000
_cell.length_b   1.000
_cell.length_c   1.000
_cell.angle_alpha   90.00
_cell.angle_beta   90.00
_cell.angle_gamma   90.00
#
_symmetry.space_group_name_H-M   'P 1'
#
loop_
_entity.id
_entity.type
_entity.pdbx_description
1 polymer ?
#
loop_
_entity_poly.entity_id
_entity_poly.type
_entity_poly.pdbx_seq_one_letter_code
_entity_poly.pdbx_strand_id
1 'polypeptide(L)'
;MTIGGTATEKNTNIERRLTNLVRDRTALRALLHAVSRVEELNHSEFPVAVEAVGLTGSALRIEDAGDIDVVLACRHREERMKEWWEFDQILRKSVLMLLEMAYELSYETGRATMEALTRIYRAELLELGFKEKWLNNWLPFLTISWLRYVARLPAVPRLRPVGLLDRFVRKGWSGKRLEIHVDPLDEGCRSSRLATGVPYIVLWKRGQGFVEPSREELDRFLRAEHQKLKHLVKALIERDVSTLPTAYMDILGALEAEEPVCPPFTPQEWCTATARLYSEAKRLLIQRYNYLVELANTEHCDTRELSELNRKLSATLKELEALSYIVNTLSNSRALDKIVENIIYGAKSKASFGSFLQELKNYLIRNGSRIGVRRKHLHKLLEDLTSKATTITSPGR
;
A
#
# COMPACT_ATOMS: atom_id res chain seq x y z
N MET A 1 12.66 -15.55 43.20
CA MET A 1 13.23 -14.32 42.61
C MET A 1 12.37 -13.92 41.42
N THR A 2 11.47 -12.97 41.65
CA THR A 2 10.48 -12.47 40.68
C THR A 2 11.06 -11.24 40.01
N ILE A 3 11.44 -11.34 38.73
CA ILE A 3 11.71 -10.18 37.89
C ILE A 3 10.50 -10.01 36.97
N GLY A 4 9.45 -9.42 37.53
CA GLY A 4 8.29 -8.95 36.79
C GLY A 4 8.50 -7.49 36.41
N GLY A 5 9.33 -7.21 35.40
CA GLY A 5 9.39 -5.89 34.80
C GLY A 5 8.04 -5.53 34.21
N THR A 6 7.56 -4.32 34.43
CA THR A 6 6.26 -3.87 33.92
C THR A 6 6.27 -3.87 32.38
N ALA A 7 5.12 -4.06 31.72
CA ALA A 7 5.02 -4.06 30.25
C ALA A 7 5.62 -2.78 29.64
N THR A 8 5.53 -1.67 30.36
CA THR A 8 6.13 -0.37 30.02
C THR A 8 7.66 -0.43 30.00
N GLU A 9 8.31 -0.97 31.03
CA GLU A 9 9.78 -1.13 31.08
C GLU A 9 10.32 -2.06 30.00
N LYS A 10 9.57 -3.14 29.71
CA LYS A 10 9.92 -4.10 28.65
C LYS A 10 9.89 -3.42 27.28
N ASN A 11 8.87 -2.60 27.01
CA ASN A 11 8.75 -1.82 25.78
C ASN A 11 9.86 -0.76 25.65
N THR A 12 10.16 0.00 26.71
CA THR A 12 11.22 1.01 26.69
C THR A 12 12.61 0.41 26.39
N ASN A 13 12.89 -0.81 26.88
CA ASN A 13 14.16 -1.48 26.59
C ASN A 13 14.24 -2.01 25.14
N ILE A 14 13.12 -2.53 24.60
CA ILE A 14 13.04 -2.95 23.18
C ILE A 14 13.20 -1.73 22.27
N GLU A 15 12.52 -0.63 22.59
CA GLU A 15 12.62 0.59 21.81
C GLU A 15 14.07 1.08 21.74
N ARG A 16 14.76 1.14 22.89
CA ARG A 16 16.17 1.54 22.95
C ARG A 16 17.09 0.61 22.14
N ARG A 17 16.84 -0.70 22.13
CA ARG A 17 17.62 -1.68 21.33
C ARG A 17 17.41 -1.50 19.83
N LEU A 18 16.17 -1.25 19.41
CA LEU A 18 15.82 -1.19 17.99
C LEU A 18 15.93 0.22 17.38
N THR A 19 16.05 1.29 18.17
CA THR A 19 16.13 2.68 17.66
C THR A 19 17.33 2.91 16.73
N ASN A 20 18.43 2.18 16.91
CA ASN A 20 19.59 2.26 16.03
C ASN A 20 19.34 1.67 14.63
N LEU A 21 18.31 0.83 14.51
CA LEU A 21 17.96 0.13 13.28
C LEU A 21 16.69 0.70 12.62
N VAL A 22 15.65 0.93 13.42
CA VAL A 22 14.36 1.48 12.98
C VAL A 22 14.34 2.96 13.34
N ARG A 23 14.62 3.80 12.35
CA ARG A 23 14.76 5.26 12.55
C ARG A 23 13.42 5.95 12.75
N ASP A 24 12.32 5.42 12.19
CA ASP A 24 10.98 5.98 12.37
C ASP A 24 10.33 5.43 13.65
N ARG A 25 10.11 6.30 14.64
CA ARG A 25 9.41 5.95 15.89
C ARG A 25 8.00 5.39 15.66
N THR A 26 7.32 5.84 14.61
CA THR A 26 6.01 5.33 14.21
C THR A 26 6.11 3.90 13.69
N ALA A 27 7.18 3.59 12.94
CA ALA A 27 7.44 2.23 12.47
C ALA A 27 7.71 1.28 13.63
N LEU A 28 8.46 1.74 14.64
CA LEU A 28 8.69 0.97 15.86
C LEU A 28 7.39 0.70 16.64
N ARG A 29 6.53 1.72 16.81
CA ARG A 29 5.20 1.53 17.42
C ARG A 29 4.33 0.56 16.62
N ALA A 30 4.36 0.64 15.29
CA ALA A 30 3.62 -0.26 14.42
C ALA A 30 4.14 -1.70 14.51
N LEU A 31 5.46 -1.89 14.63
CA LEU A 31 6.07 -3.20 14.87
C LEU A 31 5.62 -3.78 16.22
N LEU A 32 5.68 -3.00 17.30
CA LEU A 32 5.20 -3.42 18.62
C LEU A 32 3.72 -3.81 18.58
N HIS A 33 2.89 -3.00 17.90
CA HIS A 33 1.48 -3.31 17.67
C HIS A 33 1.31 -4.64 16.92
N ALA A 34 2.00 -4.80 15.79
CA ALA A 34 1.91 -5.99 14.97
C ALA A 34 2.36 -7.24 15.74
N VAL A 35 3.46 -7.16 16.50
CA VAL A 35 3.94 -8.25 17.35
C VAL A 35 2.90 -8.62 18.42
N SER A 36 2.31 -7.63 19.10
CA SER A 36 1.27 -7.89 20.10
C SER A 36 0.05 -8.59 19.49
N ARG A 37 -0.41 -8.15 18.31
CA ARG A 37 -1.48 -8.83 17.58
C ARG A 37 -1.06 -10.24 17.15
N VAL A 38 0.16 -10.41 16.66
CA VAL A 38 0.69 -11.72 16.25
C VAL A 38 0.77 -12.68 17.42
N GLU A 39 1.17 -12.22 18.60
CA GLU A 39 1.18 -13.04 19.82
C GLU A 39 -0.24 -13.50 20.18
N GLU A 40 -1.23 -12.60 20.14
CA GLU A 40 -2.65 -12.97 20.34
C GLU A 40 -3.12 -13.98 19.29
N LEU A 41 -2.81 -13.73 18.01
CA LEU A 41 -3.14 -14.64 16.91
C LEU A 41 -2.55 -16.02 17.17
N ASN A 42 -1.29 -16.08 17.62
CA ASN A 42 -0.62 -17.35 17.85
C ASN A 42 -1.21 -18.15 19.02
N HIS A 43 -1.90 -17.52 19.96
CA HIS A 43 -2.62 -18.22 21.04
C HIS A 43 -4.09 -18.48 20.71
N SER A 44 -4.57 -17.98 19.57
CA SER A 44 -5.95 -18.14 19.13
C SER A 44 -6.16 -19.38 18.25
N GLU A 45 -7.41 -19.58 17.85
CA GLU A 45 -7.87 -20.69 17.00
C GLU A 45 -7.53 -20.50 15.51
N PHE A 46 -6.72 -19.50 15.13
CA PHE A 46 -6.39 -19.27 13.71
C PHE A 46 -5.67 -20.47 13.07
N PRO A 47 -5.94 -20.79 11.80
CA PRO A 47 -5.33 -21.91 11.07
C PRO A 47 -3.87 -21.66 10.63
N VAL A 48 -3.30 -20.53 11.02
CA VAL A 48 -1.94 -20.10 10.67
C VAL A 48 -1.20 -19.70 11.93
N ALA A 49 0.09 -20.02 11.97
CA ALA A 49 1.03 -19.50 12.95
C ALA A 49 1.98 -18.51 12.29
N VAL A 50 2.33 -17.45 13.01
CA VAL A 50 3.41 -16.54 12.61
C VAL A 50 4.65 -16.91 13.40
N GLU A 51 5.71 -17.29 12.69
CA GLU A 51 6.98 -17.71 13.29
C GLU A 51 7.97 -16.56 13.41
N ALA A 52 7.86 -15.55 12.53
CA ALA A 52 8.66 -14.34 12.63
C ALA A 52 7.91 -13.11 12.13
N VAL A 53 8.28 -11.95 12.67
CA VAL A 53 7.82 -10.62 12.23
C VAL A 53 9.04 -9.81 11.83
N GLY A 54 8.98 -9.17 10.67
CA GLY A 54 10.03 -8.33 10.15
C GLY A 54 9.53 -7.00 9.60
N LEU A 55 10.49 -6.12 9.31
CA LEU A 55 10.25 -4.86 8.62
C LEU A 55 10.94 -4.85 7.27
N THR A 56 10.34 -4.11 6.34
CA THR A 56 10.94 -3.83 5.03
C THR A 56 10.69 -2.37 4.64
N GLY A 57 11.23 -1.98 3.48
CA GLY A 57 10.97 -0.69 2.87
C GLY A 57 11.52 0.50 3.65
N SER A 58 10.85 1.64 3.48
CA SER A 58 11.35 2.94 3.96
C SER A 58 11.51 3.03 5.48
N ALA A 59 10.80 2.22 6.25
CA ALA A 59 10.87 2.20 7.72
C ALA A 59 12.29 1.92 8.25
N LEU A 60 13.13 1.23 7.47
CA LEU A 60 14.50 0.90 7.81
C LEU A 60 15.52 1.97 7.38
N ARG A 61 15.11 2.97 6.59
CA ARG A 61 16.03 3.93 5.93
C ARG A 61 15.82 5.38 6.33
N ILE A 62 14.58 5.77 6.63
CA ILE A 62 14.21 7.17 6.87
C ILE A 62 13.45 7.32 8.18
N GLU A 63 13.59 8.49 8.80
CA GLU A 63 12.96 8.82 10.08
C GLU A 63 11.44 9.09 9.96
N ASP A 64 10.95 9.40 8.75
CA ASP A 64 9.54 9.66 8.45
C ASP A 64 9.05 8.81 7.27
N ALA A 65 8.90 7.50 7.49
CA ALA A 65 8.39 6.58 6.49
C ALA A 65 6.90 6.85 6.22
N GLY A 66 6.48 6.93 4.96
CA GLY A 66 5.07 7.21 4.63
C GLY A 66 4.12 6.07 4.97
N ASP A 67 4.50 4.85 4.56
CA ASP A 67 3.84 3.60 4.87
C ASP A 67 4.82 2.73 5.67
N ILE A 68 4.30 1.85 6.52
CA ILE A 68 5.10 0.92 7.33
C ILE A 68 4.82 -0.49 6.83
N ASP A 69 5.81 -1.09 6.19
CA ASP A 69 5.71 -2.44 5.63
C ASP A 69 6.19 -3.46 6.65
N VAL A 70 5.26 -4.27 7.17
CA VAL A 70 5.53 -5.40 8.06
C VAL A 70 5.43 -6.70 7.27
N VAL A 71 6.40 -7.58 7.46
CA VAL A 71 6.39 -8.93 6.88
C VAL A 71 6.13 -9.95 7.97
N LEU A 72 5.18 -10.85 7.73
CA LEU A 72 4.83 -11.95 8.61
C LEU A 72 5.30 -13.26 7.98
N ALA A 73 6.28 -13.93 8.60
CA ALA A 73 6.69 -15.26 8.18
C ALA A 73 5.74 -16.29 8.79
N CYS A 74 4.95 -16.95 7.95
CA CYS A 74 3.80 -17.74 8.36
C CYS A 74 3.90 -19.21 7.93
N ARG A 75 3.37 -20.11 8.76
CA ARG A 75 3.12 -21.51 8.42
C ARG A 75 1.71 -21.92 8.79
N HIS A 76 1.21 -22.98 8.17
CA HIS A 76 -0.07 -23.56 8.55
C HIS A 76 0.01 -24.28 9.90
N ARG A 77 -1.15 -24.36 10.55
CA ARG A 77 -1.42 -25.25 11.67
C ARG A 77 -2.22 -26.43 11.15
N GLU A 78 -1.53 -27.50 10.76
CA GLU A 78 -2.09 -28.74 10.22
C GLU A 78 -3.33 -29.20 11.03
N GLU A 79 -3.23 -29.15 12.35
CA GLU A 79 -4.29 -29.55 13.29
C GLU A 79 -5.56 -28.69 13.23
N ARG A 80 -5.47 -27.47 12.65
CA ARG A 80 -6.57 -26.52 12.50
C ARG A 80 -7.10 -26.44 11.07
N MET A 81 -6.40 -27.00 10.09
CA MET A 81 -6.77 -26.88 8.68
C MET A 81 -8.09 -27.57 8.35
N LYS A 82 -8.41 -28.71 8.95
CA LYS A 82 -9.71 -29.37 8.76
C LYS A 82 -10.87 -28.45 9.13
N GLU A 83 -10.78 -27.83 10.31
CA GLU A 83 -11.79 -26.90 10.81
C GLU A 83 -11.90 -25.66 9.92
N TRP A 84 -10.77 -25.16 9.41
CA TRP A 84 -10.76 -24.05 8.45
C TRP A 84 -11.50 -24.40 7.15
N TRP A 85 -11.30 -25.60 6.62
CA TRP A 85 -11.97 -26.04 5.40
C TRP A 85 -13.48 -26.19 5.60
N GLU A 86 -13.92 -26.65 6.78
CA GLU A 86 -15.34 -26.67 7.13
C GLU A 86 -15.92 -25.24 7.13
N PHE A 87 -15.21 -24.27 7.73
CA PHE A 87 -15.61 -22.87 7.70
C PHE A 87 -15.67 -22.30 6.28
N ASP A 88 -14.63 -22.50 5.46
CA ASP A 88 -14.61 -22.02 4.06
C ASP A 88 -15.78 -22.60 3.25
N GLN A 89 -16.10 -23.87 3.45
CA GLN A 89 -17.23 -24.50 2.77
C GLN A 89 -18.57 -23.88 3.17
N ILE A 90 -18.81 -23.67 4.47
CA ILE A 90 -20.03 -23.01 4.94
C ILE A 90 -20.08 -21.56 4.44
N LEU A 91 -18.99 -20.81 4.58
CA LEU A 91 -18.87 -19.44 4.09
C LEU A 91 -19.25 -19.33 2.61
N ARG A 92 -18.70 -20.20 1.77
CA ARG A 92 -18.97 -20.24 0.33
C ARG A 92 -20.41 -20.56 -0.02
N LYS A 93 -21.03 -21.50 0.71
CA LYS A 93 -22.45 -21.84 0.53
C LYS A 93 -23.36 -20.71 0.99
N SER A 94 -22.93 -19.94 1.98
CA SER A 94 -23.71 -18.90 2.64
C SER A 94 -23.48 -17.48 2.09
N VAL A 95 -22.66 -17.30 1.03
CA VAL A 95 -22.28 -15.96 0.53
C VAL A 95 -23.48 -15.07 0.21
N LEU A 96 -24.50 -15.59 -0.47
CA LEU A 96 -25.66 -14.79 -0.88
C LEU A 96 -26.47 -14.33 0.33
N MET A 97 -26.77 -15.24 1.24
CA MET A 97 -27.47 -14.95 2.50
C MET A 97 -26.70 -13.95 3.36
N LEU A 98 -25.37 -14.09 3.47
CA LEU A 98 -24.52 -13.12 4.15
C LEU A 98 -24.57 -11.73 3.49
N LEU A 99 -24.67 -11.68 2.17
CA LEU A 99 -24.75 -10.43 1.44
C LEU A 99 -26.12 -9.76 1.61
N GLU A 100 -27.21 -10.53 1.65
CA GLU A 100 -28.55 -10.06 1.98
C GLU A 100 -28.61 -9.45 3.39
N MET A 101 -28.12 -10.17 4.41
CA MET A 101 -27.98 -9.65 5.78
C MET A 101 -27.15 -8.36 5.81
N ALA A 102 -26.08 -8.28 5.00
CA ALA A 102 -25.27 -7.07 4.90
C ALA A 102 -26.03 -5.91 4.23
N TYR A 103 -26.94 -6.16 3.29
CA TYR A 103 -27.76 -5.11 2.70
C TYR A 103 -28.81 -4.60 3.68
N GLU A 104 -29.51 -5.49 4.37
CA GLU A 104 -30.45 -5.14 5.44
C GLU A 104 -29.77 -4.32 6.53
N LEU A 105 -28.64 -4.79 7.05
CA LEU A 105 -27.86 -4.06 8.04
C LEU A 105 -27.44 -2.68 7.54
N SER A 106 -27.04 -2.57 6.27
CA SER A 106 -26.65 -1.30 5.68
C SER A 106 -27.83 -0.35 5.50
N TYR A 107 -29.04 -0.88 5.28
CA TYR A 107 -30.27 -0.10 5.20
C TYR A 107 -30.61 0.48 6.58
N GLU A 108 -30.48 -0.30 7.64
CA GLU A 108 -30.80 0.12 9.01
C GLU A 108 -29.75 1.06 9.63
N THR A 109 -28.46 0.79 9.41
CA THR A 109 -27.36 1.47 10.12
C THR A 109 -26.57 2.44 9.25
N GLY A 110 -26.90 2.53 7.96
CA GLY A 110 -26.15 3.29 6.95
C GLY A 110 -24.82 2.63 6.53
N ARG A 111 -24.30 1.64 7.26
CA ARG A 111 -23.07 0.91 6.91
C ARG A 111 -22.99 -0.48 7.53
N ALA A 112 -22.89 -1.50 6.67
CA ALA A 112 -22.59 -2.86 7.11
C ALA A 112 -21.09 -3.13 7.33
N THR A 113 -20.78 -3.87 8.40
CA THR A 113 -19.46 -4.45 8.67
C THR A 113 -19.63 -5.90 9.10
N MET A 114 -18.59 -6.73 8.90
CA MET A 114 -18.65 -8.13 9.34
C MET A 114 -18.80 -8.26 10.86
N GLU A 115 -18.15 -7.38 11.64
CA GLU A 115 -18.30 -7.33 13.11
C GLU A 115 -19.77 -7.06 13.51
N ALA A 116 -20.41 -6.08 12.88
CA ALA A 116 -21.82 -5.78 13.16
C ALA A 116 -22.74 -6.92 12.71
N LEU A 117 -22.46 -7.54 11.56
CA LEU A 117 -23.19 -8.70 11.05
C LEU A 117 -23.10 -9.87 12.03
N THR A 118 -21.88 -10.22 12.49
CA THR A 118 -21.66 -11.29 13.47
C THR A 118 -22.32 -11.05 14.83
N ARG A 119 -22.54 -9.78 15.19
CA ARG A 119 -23.16 -9.39 16.46
C ARG A 119 -24.69 -9.40 16.37
N ILE A 120 -25.25 -8.87 15.29
CA ILE A 120 -26.70 -8.67 15.13
C ILE A 120 -27.36 -9.96 14.65
N TYR A 121 -26.84 -10.57 13.57
CA TYR A 121 -27.40 -11.78 12.96
C TYR A 121 -26.78 -13.07 13.53
N ARG A 122 -26.42 -13.07 14.82
CA ARG A 122 -25.64 -14.16 15.40
C ARG A 122 -26.41 -15.48 15.38
N ALA A 123 -27.72 -15.46 15.66
CA ALA A 123 -28.55 -16.65 15.70
C ALA A 123 -28.71 -17.26 14.29
N GLU A 124 -29.01 -16.43 13.31
CA GLU A 124 -29.17 -16.77 11.90
C GLU A 124 -27.88 -17.35 11.32
N LEU A 125 -26.72 -16.79 11.71
CA LEU A 125 -25.43 -17.35 11.33
C LEU A 125 -25.21 -18.75 11.91
N LEU A 126 -25.60 -19.00 13.16
CA LEU A 126 -25.53 -20.34 13.75
C LEU A 126 -26.45 -21.33 13.03
N GLU A 127 -27.66 -20.89 12.63
CA GLU A 127 -28.61 -21.68 11.83
C GLU A 127 -28.07 -22.02 10.43
N LEU A 128 -27.30 -21.11 9.82
CA LEU A 128 -26.57 -21.35 8.57
C LEU A 128 -25.40 -22.35 8.72
N GLY A 129 -25.16 -22.85 9.93
CA GLY A 129 -24.13 -23.84 10.23
C GLY A 129 -22.78 -23.24 10.59
N PHE A 130 -22.67 -21.92 10.83
CA PHE A 130 -21.46 -21.37 11.41
C PHE A 130 -21.33 -21.79 12.87
N LYS A 131 -20.10 -22.05 13.32
CA LYS A 131 -19.81 -22.35 14.73
C LYS A 131 -19.48 -21.07 15.47
N GLU A 132 -19.80 -21.03 16.76
CA GLU A 132 -19.54 -19.91 17.65
C GLU A 132 -18.08 -19.41 17.59
N LYS A 133 -17.13 -20.34 17.61
CA LYS A 133 -15.70 -20.02 17.48
C LYS A 133 -15.34 -19.34 16.14
N TRP A 134 -16.03 -19.65 15.04
CA TRP A 134 -15.78 -19.01 13.75
C TRP A 134 -16.32 -17.58 13.73
N LEU A 135 -17.47 -17.36 14.35
CA LEU A 135 -18.10 -16.04 14.48
C LEU A 135 -17.26 -15.09 15.34
N ASN A 136 -16.56 -15.60 16.34
CA ASN A 136 -15.70 -14.78 17.20
C ASN A 136 -14.30 -14.56 16.62
N ASN A 137 -13.73 -15.57 15.94
CA ASN A 137 -12.30 -15.54 15.58
C ASN A 137 -12.04 -15.23 14.10
N TRP A 138 -12.91 -15.62 13.16
CA TRP A 138 -12.56 -15.61 11.73
C TRP A 138 -13.47 -14.70 10.91
N LEU A 139 -14.78 -14.87 11.03
CA LEU A 139 -15.77 -14.14 10.23
C LEU A 139 -15.67 -12.60 10.37
N PRO A 140 -15.42 -12.03 11.57
CA PRO A 140 -15.29 -10.57 11.74
C PRO A 140 -14.15 -9.94 10.93
N PHE A 141 -13.12 -10.72 10.60
CA PHE A 141 -11.94 -10.25 9.86
C PHE A 141 -12.10 -10.33 8.35
N LEU A 142 -13.26 -10.78 7.85
CA LEU A 142 -13.63 -10.66 6.44
C LEU A 142 -14.10 -9.25 6.08
N THR A 143 -14.39 -9.05 4.79
CA THR A 143 -14.83 -7.76 4.27
C THR A 143 -16.12 -7.92 3.47
N ILE A 144 -17.06 -6.99 3.64
CA ILE A 144 -18.27 -6.94 2.82
C ILE A 144 -17.91 -6.79 1.33
N SER A 145 -16.84 -6.06 1.01
CA SER A 145 -16.33 -5.93 -0.36
C SER A 145 -15.88 -7.26 -0.95
N TRP A 146 -15.30 -8.15 -0.13
CA TRP A 146 -14.93 -9.50 -0.55
C TRP A 146 -16.20 -10.31 -0.87
N LEU A 147 -17.22 -10.28 0.00
CA LEU A 147 -18.51 -10.93 -0.26
C LEU A 147 -19.14 -10.44 -1.58
N ARG A 148 -19.20 -9.12 -1.79
CA ARG A 148 -19.70 -8.51 -3.03
C ARG A 148 -18.92 -8.94 -4.26
N TYR A 149 -17.60 -9.04 -4.15
CA TYR A 149 -16.75 -9.48 -5.26
C TYR A 149 -17.02 -10.95 -5.60
N VAL A 150 -17.00 -11.84 -4.61
CA VAL A 150 -17.15 -13.27 -4.85
C VAL A 150 -18.57 -13.69 -5.25
N ALA A 151 -19.59 -12.97 -4.81
CA ALA A 151 -20.98 -13.18 -5.24
C ALA A 151 -21.20 -12.92 -6.74
N ARG A 152 -20.29 -12.15 -7.40
CA ARG A 152 -20.33 -11.88 -8.84
C ARG A 152 -19.57 -12.91 -9.67
N LEU A 153 -18.88 -13.85 -9.03
CA LEU A 153 -18.08 -14.85 -9.72
C LEU A 153 -18.94 -16.09 -10.04
N PRO A 154 -18.70 -16.76 -11.18
CA PRO A 154 -19.38 -18.02 -11.53
C PRO A 154 -19.15 -19.13 -10.48
N ALA A 155 -18.04 -19.06 -9.76
CA ALA A 155 -17.73 -19.93 -8.64
C ALA A 155 -17.05 -19.13 -7.53
N VAL A 156 -17.51 -19.31 -6.29
CA VAL A 156 -16.90 -18.67 -5.12
C VAL A 156 -15.51 -19.28 -4.89
N PRO A 157 -14.42 -18.49 -4.98
CA PRO A 157 -13.07 -19.00 -4.77
C PRO A 157 -12.89 -19.41 -3.30
N ARG A 158 -12.00 -20.38 -3.06
CA ARG A 158 -11.60 -20.73 -1.70
C ARG A 158 -10.94 -19.55 -1.00
N LEU A 159 -11.34 -19.27 0.23
CA LEU A 159 -10.68 -18.32 1.09
C LEU A 159 -9.37 -18.92 1.60
N ARG A 160 -8.27 -18.20 1.41
CA ARG A 160 -6.97 -18.61 1.95
C ARG A 160 -6.84 -18.19 3.41
N PRO A 161 -6.27 -19.03 4.30
CA PRO A 161 -6.01 -18.70 5.70
C PRO A 161 -5.31 -17.35 5.91
N VAL A 162 -4.29 -17.08 5.09
CA VAL A 162 -3.47 -15.86 5.16
C VAL A 162 -4.26 -14.57 4.87
N GLY A 163 -5.43 -14.66 4.23
CA GLY A 163 -6.28 -13.52 3.91
C GLY A 163 -6.87 -12.82 5.15
N LEU A 164 -6.88 -13.49 6.30
CA LEU A 164 -7.35 -12.91 7.57
C LEU A 164 -6.26 -12.12 8.30
N LEU A 165 -4.99 -12.39 8.02
CA LEU A 165 -3.85 -11.84 8.77
C LEU A 165 -3.80 -10.32 8.69
N ASP A 166 -3.99 -9.77 7.48
CA ASP A 166 -3.90 -8.33 7.24
C ASP A 166 -4.86 -7.53 8.15
N ARG A 167 -6.13 -7.92 8.20
CA ARG A 167 -7.12 -7.24 9.04
C ARG A 167 -6.94 -7.53 10.52
N PHE A 168 -6.58 -8.75 10.88
CA PHE A 168 -6.37 -9.11 12.28
C PHE A 168 -5.22 -8.32 12.90
N VAL A 169 -4.10 -8.22 12.18
CA VAL A 169 -2.88 -7.56 12.64
C VAL A 169 -3.02 -6.03 12.61
N ARG A 170 -3.87 -5.46 11.75
CA ARG A 170 -4.16 -4.03 11.74
C ARG A 170 -5.20 -3.60 12.79
N LYS A 171 -5.95 -4.53 13.38
CA LYS A 171 -7.07 -4.20 14.28
C LYS A 171 -6.56 -3.42 15.49
N GLY A 172 -7.12 -2.23 15.69
CA GLY A 172 -6.74 -1.31 16.79
C GLY A 172 -5.55 -0.40 16.49
N TRP A 173 -4.94 -0.50 15.30
CA TRP A 173 -3.89 0.42 14.89
C TRP A 173 -4.45 1.81 14.56
N SER A 174 -3.89 2.84 15.17
CA SER A 174 -4.18 4.25 14.89
C SER A 174 -2.86 4.98 14.59
N GLY A 175 -2.50 5.02 13.31
CA GLY A 175 -1.24 5.64 12.86
C GLY A 175 -1.13 5.67 11.34
N LYS A 176 0.11 5.76 10.85
CA LYS A 176 0.41 5.67 9.40
C LYS A 176 -0.09 4.35 8.82
N ARG A 177 -0.28 4.29 7.50
CA ARG A 177 -0.71 3.05 6.84
C ARG A 177 0.28 1.92 7.15
N LEU A 178 -0.21 0.88 7.81
CA LEU A 178 0.54 -0.33 8.17
C LEU A 178 0.26 -1.40 7.13
N GLU A 179 1.17 -1.67 6.20
CA GLU A 179 1.01 -2.69 5.15
C GLU A 179 1.52 -4.05 5.63
N ILE A 180 0.71 -5.11 5.45
CA ILE A 180 1.06 -6.47 5.87
C ILE A 180 1.39 -7.32 4.65
N HIS A 181 2.63 -7.79 4.61
CA HIS A 181 3.13 -8.77 3.64
C HIS A 181 3.22 -10.14 4.32
N VAL A 182 3.00 -11.21 3.58
CA VAL A 182 3.04 -12.57 4.11
C VAL A 182 4.15 -13.35 3.42
N ASP A 183 5.12 -13.85 4.18
CA ASP A 183 6.17 -14.74 3.71
C ASP A 183 5.84 -16.18 4.10
N PRO A 184 5.42 -17.03 3.15
CA PRO A 184 5.00 -18.40 3.45
C PRO A 184 6.20 -19.34 3.66
N LEU A 185 6.30 -19.93 4.84
CA LEU A 185 7.35 -20.89 5.22
C LEU A 185 7.06 -22.32 4.74
N ASP A 186 5.82 -22.61 4.37
CA ASP A 186 5.41 -23.87 3.76
C ASP A 186 4.66 -23.65 2.44
N GLU A 187 4.56 -24.70 1.62
CA GLU A 187 3.84 -24.63 0.34
C GLU A 187 2.35 -24.33 0.51
N GLY A 188 1.78 -24.71 1.65
CA GLY A 188 0.37 -24.45 1.93
C GLY A 188 0.08 -22.94 2.05
N CYS A 189 0.99 -22.16 2.64
CA CYS A 189 0.85 -20.73 2.75
C CYS A 189 1.21 -19.98 1.45
N ARG A 190 1.79 -20.67 0.43
CA ARG A 190 2.17 -20.05 -0.84
C ARG A 190 0.94 -19.53 -1.58
N SER A 191 0.77 -18.22 -1.50
CA SER A 191 -0.10 -17.47 -2.38
C SER A 191 0.75 -16.82 -3.45
N SER A 192 0.50 -17.15 -4.72
CA SER A 192 1.13 -16.48 -5.87
C SER A 192 0.86 -14.97 -5.90
N ARG A 193 -0.11 -14.48 -5.10
CA ARG A 193 -0.41 -13.05 -4.93
C ARG A 193 0.11 -12.42 -3.63
N LEU A 194 0.55 -13.21 -2.64
CA LEU A 194 0.98 -12.70 -1.32
C LEU A 194 2.42 -13.08 -0.95
N ALA A 195 3.02 -14.09 -1.57
CA ALA A 195 4.45 -14.34 -1.47
C ALA A 195 5.17 -13.20 -2.19
N THR A 196 5.49 -12.14 -1.46
CA THR A 196 6.01 -10.91 -2.07
C THR A 196 7.48 -11.06 -2.48
N GLY A 197 8.17 -12.08 -1.95
CA GLY A 197 9.61 -12.27 -2.06
C GLY A 197 10.40 -11.04 -1.59
N VAL A 198 9.73 -10.09 -0.92
CA VAL A 198 10.29 -8.79 -0.54
C VAL A 198 11.36 -9.03 0.50
N PRO A 199 12.60 -8.56 0.33
CA PRO A 199 13.63 -8.65 1.35
C PRO A 199 13.14 -7.95 2.62
N TYR A 200 13.41 -8.53 3.78
CA TYR A 200 13.05 -7.94 5.06
C TYR A 200 14.06 -8.33 6.13
N ILE A 201 14.03 -7.59 7.24
CA ILE A 201 14.83 -7.89 8.42
C ILE A 201 13.90 -8.43 9.49
N VAL A 202 14.22 -9.60 10.05
CA VAL A 202 13.48 -10.21 11.15
C VAL A 202 13.81 -9.49 12.44
N LEU A 203 12.79 -9.03 13.16
CA LEU A 203 12.93 -8.29 14.42
C LEU A 203 12.23 -8.96 15.59
N TRP A 204 11.38 -9.94 15.33
CA TRP A 204 10.77 -10.77 16.36
C TRP A 204 10.67 -12.21 15.84
N LYS A 205 10.93 -13.18 16.73
CA LYS A 205 10.80 -14.61 16.46
C LYS A 205 9.96 -15.26 17.54
N ARG A 206 9.07 -16.17 17.14
CA ARG A 206 8.25 -16.94 18.08
C ARG A 206 9.16 -17.74 19.02
N GLY A 207 8.83 -17.71 20.32
CA GLY A 207 9.61 -18.37 21.36
C GLY A 207 10.91 -17.67 21.77
N GLN A 208 11.42 -16.71 20.98
CA GLN A 208 12.62 -15.92 21.30
C GLN A 208 12.29 -14.47 21.66
N GLY A 209 11.19 -13.92 21.14
CA GLY A 209 10.82 -12.52 21.30
C GLY A 209 11.58 -11.61 20.32
N PHE A 210 11.84 -10.37 20.74
CA PHE A 210 12.56 -9.40 19.91
C PHE A 210 14.03 -9.80 19.75
N VAL A 211 14.48 -9.83 18.50
CA VAL A 211 15.84 -10.18 18.10
C VAL A 211 16.51 -8.98 17.42
N GLU A 212 17.82 -8.87 17.62
CA GLU A 212 18.63 -7.87 16.95
C GLU A 212 19.30 -8.55 15.75
N PRO A 213 19.15 -7.99 14.54
CA PRO A 213 19.72 -8.61 13.35
C PRO A 213 21.23 -8.53 13.37
N SER A 214 21.88 -9.59 12.88
CA SER A 214 23.33 -9.59 12.71
C SER A 214 23.75 -8.64 11.59
N ARG A 215 25.04 -8.27 11.58
CA ARG A 215 25.61 -7.46 10.48
C ARG A 215 25.47 -8.17 9.14
N GLU A 216 25.64 -9.48 9.12
CA GLU A 216 25.48 -10.32 7.92
C GLU A 216 24.03 -10.36 7.43
N GLU A 217 23.04 -10.36 8.35
CA GLU A 217 21.62 -10.27 8.00
C GLU A 217 21.29 -8.91 7.36
N LEU A 218 21.83 -7.82 7.92
CA LEU A 218 21.69 -6.47 7.36
C LEU A 218 22.31 -6.35 5.96
N ASP A 219 23.53 -6.85 5.80
CA ASP A 219 24.21 -6.86 4.50
C ASP A 219 23.44 -7.67 3.46
N ARG A 220 22.92 -8.84 3.85
CA ARG A 220 22.11 -9.69 2.96
C ARG A 220 20.82 -8.99 2.55
N PHE A 221 20.13 -8.35 3.49
CA PHE A 221 18.93 -7.56 3.21
C PHE A 221 19.23 -6.44 2.20
N LEU A 222 20.28 -5.65 2.44
CA LEU A 222 20.62 -4.51 1.58
C LEU A 222 21.02 -4.95 0.17
N ARG A 223 21.77 -6.05 0.05
CA ARG A 223 22.13 -6.62 -1.26
C ARG A 223 20.92 -7.16 -2.00
N ALA A 224 20.03 -7.88 -1.32
CA ALA A 224 18.81 -8.39 -1.94
C ALA A 224 17.87 -7.27 -2.37
N GLU A 225 17.72 -6.21 -1.56
CA GLU A 225 16.98 -5.02 -1.94
C GLU A 225 17.60 -4.33 -3.16
N HIS A 226 18.93 -4.17 -3.16
CA HIS A 226 19.65 -3.56 -4.27
C HIS A 226 19.44 -4.32 -5.57
N GLN A 227 19.59 -5.64 -5.54
CA GLN A 227 19.34 -6.50 -6.70
C GLN A 227 17.92 -6.35 -7.25
N LYS A 228 16.91 -6.27 -6.38
CA LYS A 228 15.53 -6.02 -6.80
C LYS A 228 15.34 -4.66 -7.45
N LEU A 229 15.91 -3.61 -6.86
CA LEU A 229 15.85 -2.26 -7.42
C LEU A 229 16.55 -2.22 -8.78
N LYS A 230 17.75 -2.80 -8.90
CA LYS A 230 18.47 -2.89 -10.19
C LYS A 230 17.68 -3.67 -11.23
N HIS A 231 17.08 -4.80 -10.86
CA HIS A 231 16.27 -5.59 -11.78
C HIS A 231 15.09 -4.78 -12.32
N LEU A 232 14.39 -4.06 -11.43
CA LEU A 232 13.31 -3.16 -11.82
C LEU A 232 13.78 -2.03 -12.75
N VAL A 233 14.91 -1.38 -12.44
CA VAL A 233 15.47 -0.33 -13.30
C VAL A 233 15.89 -0.89 -14.64
N LYS A 234 16.52 -2.07 -14.66
CA LYS A 234 16.92 -2.76 -15.90
C LYS A 234 15.70 -3.05 -16.77
N ALA A 235 14.63 -3.60 -16.21
CA ALA A 235 13.39 -3.84 -16.93
C ALA A 235 12.76 -2.54 -17.48
N LEU A 236 12.86 -1.42 -16.74
CA LEU A 236 12.45 -0.09 -17.23
C LEU A 236 13.31 0.42 -18.40
N ILE A 237 14.63 0.19 -18.36
CA ILE A 237 15.57 0.61 -19.42
C ILE A 237 15.36 -0.22 -20.68
N GLU A 238 15.25 -1.54 -20.52
CA GLU A 238 15.06 -2.51 -21.60
C GLU A 238 13.61 -2.53 -22.12
N ARG A 239 12.71 -1.80 -21.47
CA ARG A 239 11.26 -1.76 -21.76
C ARG A 239 10.62 -3.16 -21.73
N ASP A 240 11.10 -4.01 -20.82
CA ASP A 240 10.56 -5.36 -20.65
C ASP A 240 9.26 -5.33 -19.83
N VAL A 241 8.14 -5.12 -20.53
CA VAL A 241 6.79 -5.07 -19.94
C VAL A 241 6.40 -6.40 -19.28
N SER A 242 7.04 -7.53 -19.65
CA SER A 242 6.69 -8.84 -19.10
C SER A 242 7.17 -9.03 -17.65
N THR A 243 8.24 -8.34 -17.26
CA THR A 243 8.84 -8.40 -15.92
C THR A 243 8.52 -7.17 -15.07
N LEU A 244 8.09 -6.08 -15.69
CA LEU A 244 7.75 -4.85 -15.01
C LEU A 244 6.45 -4.96 -14.19
N PRO A 245 6.41 -4.56 -12.92
CA PRO A 245 5.15 -4.40 -12.21
C PRO A 245 4.29 -3.31 -12.85
N THR A 246 2.97 -3.51 -12.88
CA THR A 246 2.01 -2.60 -13.55
C THR A 246 2.18 -1.12 -13.14
N ALA A 247 2.48 -0.85 -11.87
CA ALA A 247 2.68 0.51 -11.36
C ALA A 247 3.80 1.28 -12.10
N TYR A 248 4.81 0.57 -12.60
CA TYR A 248 5.94 1.17 -13.32
C TYR A 248 5.71 1.23 -14.83
N MET A 249 4.71 0.51 -15.37
CA MET A 249 4.41 0.52 -16.81
C MET A 249 3.96 1.92 -17.25
N ASP A 250 3.26 2.64 -16.36
CA ASP A 250 2.84 4.02 -16.57
C ASP A 250 4.01 4.96 -16.84
N ILE A 251 5.22 4.66 -16.35
CA ILE A 251 6.43 5.45 -16.65
C ILE A 251 6.77 5.38 -18.13
N LEU A 252 6.70 4.19 -18.75
CA LEU A 252 6.96 4.02 -20.17
C LEU A 252 5.93 4.76 -21.00
N GLY A 253 4.64 4.60 -20.66
CA GLY A 253 3.56 5.35 -21.29
C GLY A 253 3.75 6.86 -21.17
N ALA A 254 4.18 7.35 -20.02
CA ALA A 254 4.43 8.77 -19.80
C ALA A 254 5.66 9.29 -20.56
N LEU A 255 6.69 8.47 -20.78
CA LEU A 255 7.84 8.83 -21.60
C LEU A 255 7.47 8.95 -23.08
N GLU A 256 6.46 8.21 -23.53
CA GLU A 256 5.97 8.21 -24.92
C GLU A 256 4.77 9.14 -25.15
N ALA A 257 4.08 9.54 -24.09
CA ALA A 257 2.88 10.37 -24.19
C ALA A 257 3.12 11.64 -25.01
N GLU A 258 2.19 11.94 -25.90
CA GLU A 258 2.18 13.17 -26.71
C GLU A 258 1.63 14.36 -25.90
N GLU A 259 1.79 15.56 -26.45
CA GLU A 259 1.25 16.78 -25.86
C GLU A 259 -0.28 16.71 -25.72
N PRO A 260 -0.85 17.32 -24.66
CA PRO A 260 -2.28 17.26 -24.42
C PRO A 260 -3.06 18.00 -25.50
N VAL A 261 -4.03 17.32 -26.10
CA VAL A 261 -5.01 17.95 -26.98
C VAL A 261 -6.02 18.68 -26.10
N CYS A 262 -6.17 20.00 -26.30
CA CYS A 262 -7.10 20.77 -25.49
C CYS A 262 -8.56 20.36 -25.80
N PRO A 263 -9.38 20.10 -24.77
CA PRO A 263 -10.78 19.81 -24.99
C PRO A 263 -11.55 20.94 -25.69
N PRO A 264 -12.61 20.59 -26.45
CA PRO A 264 -13.54 21.56 -27.00
C PRO A 264 -14.09 22.49 -25.91
N PHE A 265 -14.29 23.77 -26.23
CA PHE A 265 -14.88 24.78 -25.35
C PHE A 265 -14.09 25.12 -24.07
N THR A 266 -12.86 24.61 -23.93
CA THR A 266 -11.96 24.99 -22.84
C THR A 266 -11.35 26.38 -23.12
N PRO A 267 -11.36 27.31 -22.15
CA PRO A 267 -10.67 28.59 -22.30
C PRO A 267 -9.20 28.42 -22.68
N GLN A 268 -8.72 29.22 -23.65
CA GLN A 268 -7.35 29.14 -24.17
C GLN A 268 -6.27 29.29 -23.08
N GLU A 269 -6.55 30.09 -22.05
CA GLU A 269 -5.69 30.24 -20.87
C GLU A 269 -5.51 28.91 -20.11
N TRP A 270 -6.55 28.07 -20.03
CA TRP A 270 -6.51 26.78 -19.34
C TRP A 270 -5.77 25.75 -20.20
N CYS A 271 -5.98 25.76 -21.52
CA CYS A 271 -5.20 24.96 -22.47
C CYS A 271 -3.70 25.27 -22.33
N THR A 272 -3.34 26.55 -22.33
CA THR A 272 -1.95 27.02 -22.24
C THR A 272 -1.30 26.62 -20.93
N ALA A 273 -2.01 26.75 -19.81
CA ALA A 273 -1.50 26.32 -18.51
C ALA A 273 -1.35 24.80 -18.42
N THR A 274 -2.27 24.03 -18.98
CA THR A 274 -2.22 22.56 -19.04
C THR A 274 -1.01 22.09 -19.85
N ALA A 275 -0.80 22.66 -21.05
CA ALA A 275 0.34 22.36 -21.90
C ALA A 275 1.67 22.68 -21.18
N ARG A 276 1.77 23.84 -20.50
CA ARG A 276 2.98 24.19 -19.72
C ARG A 276 3.25 23.23 -18.56
N LEU A 277 2.21 22.89 -17.79
CA LEU A 277 2.31 21.92 -16.70
C LEU A 277 2.78 20.56 -17.22
N TYR A 278 2.21 20.13 -18.34
CA TYR A 278 2.61 18.90 -19.03
C TYR A 278 4.09 18.96 -19.45
N SER A 279 4.53 20.00 -20.18
CA SER A 279 5.89 20.11 -20.69
C SER A 279 6.92 20.11 -19.56
N GLU A 280 6.65 20.84 -18.47
CA GLU A 280 7.55 20.87 -17.32
C GLU A 280 7.57 19.52 -16.57
N ALA A 281 6.41 18.87 -16.38
CA ALA A 281 6.34 17.55 -15.78
C ALA A 281 7.08 16.49 -16.63
N LYS A 282 6.91 16.53 -17.96
CA LYS A 282 7.60 15.66 -18.93
C LYS A 282 9.11 15.89 -18.92
N ARG A 283 9.55 17.15 -18.87
CA ARG A 283 10.97 17.52 -18.75
C ARG A 283 11.58 16.95 -17.47
N LEU A 284 10.92 17.11 -16.32
CA LEU A 284 11.35 16.54 -15.05
C LEU A 284 11.36 15.01 -15.07
N LEU A 285 10.35 14.38 -15.70
CA LEU A 285 10.28 12.93 -15.86
C LEU A 285 11.52 12.41 -16.60
N ILE A 286 11.86 13.00 -17.75
CA ILE A 286 13.04 12.61 -18.55
C ILE A 286 14.32 12.82 -17.76
N GLN A 287 14.47 13.96 -17.07
CA GLN A 287 15.65 14.22 -16.24
C GLN A 287 15.82 13.20 -15.12
N ARG A 288 14.73 12.86 -14.42
CA ARG A 288 14.75 11.85 -13.35
C ARG A 288 14.98 10.44 -13.89
N TYR A 289 14.49 10.16 -15.10
CA TYR A 289 14.71 8.88 -15.74
C TYR A 289 16.20 8.70 -16.07
N ASN A 290 16.84 9.70 -16.69
CA ASN A 290 18.27 9.66 -16.99
C ASN A 290 19.12 9.52 -15.71
N TYR A 291 18.78 10.27 -14.66
CA TYR A 291 19.43 10.14 -13.36
C TYR A 291 19.26 8.74 -12.74
N LEU A 292 18.10 8.09 -12.93
CA LEU A 292 17.89 6.71 -12.49
C LEU A 292 18.84 5.74 -13.21
N VAL A 293 19.05 5.92 -14.52
CA VAL A 293 19.98 5.11 -15.31
C VAL A 293 21.40 5.24 -14.78
N GLU A 294 21.84 6.47 -14.51
CA GLU A 294 23.17 6.74 -13.91
C GLU A 294 23.32 6.06 -12.54
N LEU A 295 22.31 6.19 -11.67
CA LEU A 295 22.31 5.54 -10.36
C LEU A 295 22.42 4.02 -10.45
N ALA A 296 21.73 3.39 -11.39
CA ALA A 296 21.75 1.93 -11.54
C ALA A 296 23.12 1.39 -11.99
N ASN A 297 23.94 2.22 -12.65
CA ASN A 297 25.28 1.88 -13.10
C ASN A 297 26.37 2.20 -12.05
N THR A 298 26.00 2.80 -10.93
CA THR A 298 26.95 3.13 -9.86
C THR A 298 27.40 1.87 -9.12
N GLU A 299 28.72 1.68 -8.99
CA GLU A 299 29.32 0.63 -8.15
C GLU A 299 29.29 1.02 -6.67
N HIS A 300 29.38 0.03 -5.79
CA HIS A 300 29.35 0.23 -4.34
C HIS A 300 30.49 -0.54 -3.66
N CYS A 301 31.12 0.06 -2.65
CA CYS A 301 32.24 -0.57 -1.95
C CYS A 301 31.85 -1.10 -0.56
N ASP A 302 30.84 -0.52 0.10
CA ASP A 302 30.43 -0.94 1.45
C ASP A 302 28.90 -0.90 1.72
N THR A 303 28.51 -1.36 2.91
CA THR A 303 27.13 -1.42 3.40
C THR A 303 26.44 -0.05 3.48
N ARG A 304 27.16 1.00 3.86
CA ARG A 304 26.62 2.35 4.05
C ARG A 304 26.32 2.99 2.70
N GLU A 305 27.26 2.87 1.75
CA GLU A 305 27.09 3.31 0.37
C GLU A 305 25.93 2.57 -0.29
N LEU A 306 25.82 1.25 -0.08
CA LEU A 306 24.73 0.45 -0.60
C LEU A 306 23.36 0.90 -0.08
N SER A 307 23.27 1.19 1.23
CA SER A 307 22.04 1.70 1.85
C SER A 307 21.62 3.05 1.27
N GLU A 308 22.59 3.95 1.08
CA GLU A 308 22.35 5.27 0.47
C GLU A 308 21.93 5.15 -1.00
N LEU A 309 22.56 4.27 -1.76
CA LEU A 309 22.22 4.02 -3.16
C LEU A 309 20.81 3.43 -3.30
N ASN A 310 20.45 2.45 -2.47
CA ASN A 310 19.08 1.90 -2.43
C ASN A 310 18.05 2.98 -2.08
N ARG A 311 18.39 3.88 -1.15
CA ARG A 311 17.54 5.03 -0.80
C ARG A 311 17.32 5.94 -2.00
N LYS A 312 18.39 6.31 -2.72
CA LYS A 312 18.32 7.16 -3.93
C LYS A 312 17.50 6.49 -5.03
N LEU A 313 17.81 5.25 -5.38
CA LEU A 313 17.06 4.47 -6.38
C LEU A 313 15.56 4.41 -6.05
N SER A 314 15.22 4.02 -4.82
CA SER A 314 13.82 3.91 -4.38
C SER A 314 13.10 5.27 -4.39
N ALA A 315 13.78 6.35 -4.00
CA ALA A 315 13.21 7.70 -4.05
C ALA A 315 12.96 8.17 -5.49
N THR A 316 13.94 7.99 -6.38
CA THR A 316 13.82 8.37 -7.79
C THR A 316 12.72 7.60 -8.50
N LEU A 317 12.59 6.29 -8.24
CA LEU A 317 11.47 5.49 -8.76
C LEU A 317 10.10 6.04 -8.33
N LYS A 318 9.94 6.40 -7.06
CA LYS A 318 8.68 7.00 -6.54
C LYS A 318 8.38 8.39 -7.10
N GLU A 319 9.42 9.16 -7.43
CA GLU A 319 9.27 10.44 -8.12
C GLU A 319 8.81 10.22 -9.57
N LEU A 320 9.39 9.24 -10.26
CA LEU A 320 8.99 8.85 -11.62
C LEU A 320 7.54 8.38 -11.68
N GLU A 321 7.09 7.53 -10.74
CA GLU A 321 5.68 7.11 -10.64
C GLU A 321 4.72 8.30 -10.49
N ALA A 322 5.11 9.31 -9.69
CA ALA A 322 4.27 10.49 -9.49
C ALA A 322 4.25 11.41 -10.72
N LEU A 323 5.41 11.62 -11.36
CA LEU A 323 5.54 12.41 -12.59
C LEU A 323 4.83 11.73 -13.76
N SER A 324 4.95 10.40 -13.89
CA SER A 324 4.31 9.65 -14.95
C SER A 324 2.79 9.72 -14.83
N TYR A 325 2.26 9.60 -13.62
CA TYR A 325 0.83 9.81 -13.35
C TYR A 325 0.35 11.19 -13.79
N ILE A 326 1.10 12.25 -13.45
CA ILE A 326 0.75 13.62 -13.85
C ILE A 326 0.74 13.74 -15.38
N VAL A 327 1.83 13.33 -16.04
CA VAL A 327 1.99 13.41 -17.50
C VAL A 327 0.87 12.65 -18.20
N ASN A 328 0.64 11.38 -17.84
CA ASN A 328 -0.41 10.55 -18.44
C ASN A 328 -1.81 11.11 -18.21
N THR A 329 -2.07 11.69 -17.03
CA THR A 329 -3.37 12.31 -16.74
C THR A 329 -3.59 13.56 -17.58
N LEU A 330 -2.56 14.40 -17.73
CA LEU A 330 -2.66 15.62 -18.52
C LEU A 330 -2.80 15.32 -20.01
N SER A 331 -2.11 14.31 -20.55
CA SER A 331 -2.27 13.86 -21.94
C SER A 331 -3.62 13.19 -22.24
N ASN A 332 -4.40 12.86 -21.21
CA ASN A 332 -5.69 12.19 -21.39
C ASN A 332 -6.84 13.21 -21.50
N SER A 333 -7.33 13.43 -22.71
CA SER A 333 -8.42 14.38 -22.99
C SER A 333 -9.66 14.11 -22.12
N ARG A 334 -10.05 12.85 -21.89
CA ARG A 334 -11.20 12.51 -21.03
C ARG A 334 -10.99 12.89 -19.57
N ALA A 335 -9.75 12.89 -19.08
CA ALA A 335 -9.46 13.32 -17.72
C ALA A 335 -9.61 14.85 -17.61
N LEU A 336 -9.12 15.59 -18.62
CA LEU A 336 -9.27 17.03 -18.72
C LEU A 336 -10.74 17.44 -18.88
N ASP A 337 -11.51 16.75 -19.73
CA ASP A 337 -12.95 16.96 -19.92
C ASP A 337 -13.67 16.94 -18.57
N LYS A 338 -13.43 15.90 -17.76
CA LYS A 338 -14.02 15.77 -16.43
C LYS A 338 -13.64 16.91 -15.50
N ILE A 339 -12.41 17.42 -15.59
CA ILE A 339 -11.97 18.55 -14.75
C ILE A 339 -12.73 19.82 -15.18
N VAL A 340 -12.79 20.08 -16.49
CA VAL A 340 -13.48 21.23 -17.07
C VAL A 340 -14.98 21.18 -16.78
N GLU A 341 -15.64 20.04 -16.99
CA GLU A 341 -17.05 19.81 -16.67
C GLU A 341 -17.36 20.09 -15.19
N ASN A 342 -16.51 19.64 -14.26
CA ASN A 342 -16.70 19.88 -12.83
C ASN A 342 -16.62 21.38 -12.46
N ILE A 343 -15.90 22.18 -13.25
CA ILE A 343 -15.79 23.63 -13.03
C ILE A 343 -16.95 24.37 -13.68
N ILE A 344 -17.30 24.00 -14.92
CA ILE A 344 -18.35 24.67 -15.72
C ILE A 344 -19.75 24.33 -15.20
N TYR A 345 -20.00 23.06 -14.90
CA TYR A 345 -21.32 22.55 -14.50
C TYR A 345 -21.46 22.33 -12.98
N GLY A 346 -20.36 22.45 -12.22
CA GLY A 346 -20.40 22.36 -10.77
C GLY A 346 -21.00 23.60 -10.10
N ALA A 347 -21.49 23.46 -8.88
CA ALA A 347 -22.09 24.54 -8.07
C ALA A 347 -21.12 25.69 -7.68
N LYS A 348 -19.89 25.72 -8.21
CA LYS A 348 -18.89 26.77 -7.98
C LYS A 348 -19.13 27.92 -8.97
N SER A 349 -19.95 28.88 -8.59
CA SER A 349 -20.51 29.95 -9.43
C SER A 349 -19.53 30.97 -10.06
N LYS A 350 -18.22 30.70 -10.13
CA LYS A 350 -17.25 31.55 -10.87
C LYS A 350 -16.13 30.71 -11.47
N ALA A 351 -16.36 30.20 -12.68
CA ALA A 351 -15.30 29.65 -13.52
C ALA A 351 -14.22 30.73 -13.72
N SER A 352 -13.02 30.46 -13.23
CA SER A 352 -11.85 31.33 -13.31
C SER A 352 -10.59 30.50 -13.47
N PHE A 353 -9.53 31.09 -14.01
CA PHE A 353 -8.21 30.46 -14.08
C PHE A 353 -7.75 29.88 -12.72
N GLY A 354 -7.96 30.62 -11.63
CA GLY A 354 -7.61 30.16 -10.28
C GLY A 354 -8.42 28.94 -9.85
N SER A 355 -9.73 28.93 -10.10
CA SER A 355 -10.57 27.76 -9.80
C SER A 355 -10.19 26.53 -10.65
N PHE A 356 -9.74 26.74 -11.89
CA PHE A 356 -9.28 25.68 -12.78
C PHE A 356 -8.01 25.02 -12.25
N LEU A 357 -6.96 25.81 -11.96
CA LEU A 357 -5.71 25.27 -11.41
C LEU A 357 -5.93 24.53 -10.09
N GLN A 358 -6.80 25.06 -9.23
CA GLN A 358 -7.11 24.42 -7.95
C GLN A 358 -7.86 23.09 -8.15
N GLU A 359 -8.83 23.02 -9.05
CA GLU A 359 -9.56 21.77 -9.33
C GLU A 359 -8.67 20.74 -10.02
N LEU A 360 -7.78 21.16 -10.94
CA LEU A 360 -6.78 20.29 -11.55
C LEU A 360 -5.86 19.68 -10.48
N LYS A 361 -5.32 20.51 -9.56
CA LYS A 361 -4.50 20.05 -8.43
C LYS A 361 -5.27 19.05 -7.56
N ASN A 362 -6.51 19.39 -7.19
CA ASN A 362 -7.37 18.52 -6.38
C ASN A 362 -7.68 17.20 -7.08
N TYR A 363 -7.94 17.22 -8.38
CA TYR A 363 -8.21 16.03 -9.18
C TYR A 363 -7.01 15.09 -9.20
N LEU A 364 -5.82 15.61 -9.48
CA LEU A 364 -4.57 14.85 -9.51
C LEU A 364 -4.26 14.24 -8.14
N ILE A 365 -4.38 15.00 -7.05
CA ILE A 365 -4.14 14.49 -5.69
C ILE A 365 -5.16 13.41 -5.31
N ARG A 366 -6.45 13.66 -5.58
CA ARG A 366 -7.54 12.75 -5.24
C ARG A 366 -7.40 11.43 -5.99
N ASN A 367 -7.26 11.47 -7.31
CA ASN A 367 -7.24 10.27 -8.14
C ASN A 367 -5.88 9.56 -8.09
N GLY A 368 -4.76 10.28 -8.04
CA GLY A 368 -3.44 9.68 -7.85
C GLY A 368 -3.37 8.86 -6.57
N SER A 369 -3.95 9.36 -5.47
CA SER A 369 -4.01 8.60 -4.21
C SER A 369 -4.85 7.32 -4.26
N ARG A 370 -5.84 7.24 -5.16
CA ARG A 370 -6.68 6.04 -5.34
C ARG A 370 -5.94 4.92 -6.07
N ILE A 371 -4.96 5.27 -6.91
CA ILE A 371 -4.16 4.32 -7.68
C ILE A 371 -2.80 4.02 -7.02
N GLY A 372 -2.55 4.55 -5.82
CA GLY A 372 -1.36 4.24 -5.01
C GLY A 372 -0.26 5.30 -5.02
N VAL A 373 -0.40 6.41 -5.76
CA VAL A 373 0.59 7.50 -5.74
C VAL A 373 0.50 8.29 -4.43
N ARG A 374 1.64 8.53 -3.79
CA ARG A 374 1.70 9.21 -2.49
C ARG A 374 1.27 10.68 -2.60
N ARG A 375 0.23 11.07 -1.84
CA ARG A 375 -0.27 12.45 -1.79
C ARG A 375 0.83 13.48 -1.50
N LYS A 376 1.73 13.20 -0.54
CA LYS A 376 2.85 14.09 -0.19
C LYS A 376 3.74 14.41 -1.40
N HIS A 377 4.03 13.41 -2.25
CA HIS A 377 4.82 13.61 -3.47
C HIS A 377 4.04 14.43 -4.50
N LEU A 378 2.76 14.13 -4.70
CA LEU A 378 1.90 14.90 -5.60
C LEU A 378 1.77 16.35 -5.17
N HIS A 379 1.56 16.63 -3.88
CA HIS A 379 1.50 17.99 -3.35
C HIS A 379 2.78 18.77 -3.66
N LYS A 380 3.94 18.21 -3.31
CA LYS A 380 5.24 18.84 -3.55
C LYS A 380 5.47 19.11 -5.04
N LEU A 381 5.31 18.10 -5.89
CA LEU A 381 5.51 18.26 -7.34
C LEU A 381 4.53 19.26 -7.94
N LEU A 382 3.25 19.21 -7.56
CA LEU A 382 2.25 20.12 -8.11
C LEU A 382 2.45 21.56 -7.63
N GLU A 383 2.97 21.80 -6.43
CA GLU A 383 3.33 23.16 -5.98
C GLU A 383 4.48 23.74 -6.80
N ASP A 384 5.52 22.95 -7.06
CA ASP A 384 6.63 23.36 -7.90
C ASP A 384 6.21 23.58 -9.36
N LEU A 385 5.31 22.73 -9.88
CA LEU A 385 4.83 22.81 -11.26
C LEU A 385 3.86 23.98 -11.47
N THR A 386 2.89 24.19 -10.56
CA THR A 386 1.89 25.25 -10.72
C THR A 386 2.46 26.63 -10.46
N SER A 387 3.42 26.79 -9.54
CA SER A 387 4.09 28.06 -9.31
C SER A 387 4.85 28.56 -10.55
N LYS A 388 5.50 27.65 -11.29
CA LYS A 388 6.15 27.96 -12.58
C LYS A 388 5.14 28.24 -13.70
N ALA A 389 3.99 27.58 -13.69
CA ALA A 389 2.94 27.80 -14.69
C ALA A 389 2.28 29.19 -14.54
N THR A 390 2.20 29.74 -13.32
CA THR A 390 1.57 31.04 -13.02
C THR A 390 2.51 32.23 -13.16
N THR A 391 3.84 32.07 -13.12
CA THR A 391 4.78 33.21 -13.10
C THR A 391 4.88 33.98 -14.43
N ILE A 392 4.32 33.45 -15.53
CA ILE A 392 4.46 34.04 -16.88
C ILE A 392 3.10 34.51 -17.45
N THR A 393 2.00 34.31 -16.73
CA THR A 393 0.66 34.83 -17.11
C THR A 393 0.32 36.18 -16.50
N SER A 394 1.26 36.83 -15.81
CA SER A 394 1.18 38.27 -15.52
C SER A 394 1.94 39.00 -16.63
N PRO A 395 1.27 39.60 -17.64
CA PRO A 395 1.93 40.64 -18.42
C PRO A 395 2.33 41.73 -17.42
N GLY A 396 3.54 42.28 -17.57
CA GLY A 396 3.91 43.50 -16.88
C GLY A 396 2.77 44.51 -17.05
N ARG A 397 2.23 44.97 -15.92
CA ARG A 397 1.38 46.16 -15.91
C ARG A 397 2.20 47.38 -16.25
#